data_AF-A0A504YQJ5-F1
#
_entry.id   AF-A0A504YQJ5-F1
#
_cell.length_a   1.000
_cell.length_b   1.000
_cell.length_c   1.000
_cell.angle_alpha   90.00
_cell.angle_beta   90.00
_cell.angle_gamma   90.00
#
_symmetry.space_group_name_H-M   'P 1'
#
loop_
_entity.id
_entity.type
_entity.pdbx_description
1 polymer ?
#
loop_
_entity_poly.entity_id
_entity_poly.type
_entity_poly.pdbx_seq_one_letter_code
_entity_poly.pdbx_strand_id
1 'polypeptide(L)' 'IMTDISDSVVALKIHGGAHHLDLRSPDPADPPSVREVRETERRLIQYWIKKASN' A
#
# COMPACT_ATOMS: atom_id res chain seq x y z
N ILE A 1 5.98 -6.59 15.71
CA ILE A 1 6.66 -7.09 14.49
C ILE A 1 5.92 -6.48 13.31
N MET A 2 6.62 -5.98 12.29
CA MET A 2 6.02 -5.43 11.07
C MET A 2 6.54 -6.25 9.88
N THR A 3 5.81 -7.31 9.58
CA THR A 3 6.15 -8.34 8.60
C THR A 3 4.86 -8.91 8.03
N ASP A 4 4.95 -9.53 6.87
CA ASP A 4 3.85 -10.32 6.31
C ASP A 4 3.54 -11.50 7.23
N ILE A 5 2.24 -11.77 7.40
CA ILE A 5 1.74 -12.89 8.21
C ILE A 5 1.42 -14.10 7.30
N SER A 6 1.08 -13.84 6.04
CA SER A 6 0.88 -14.85 4.98
C SER A 6 0.92 -14.17 3.61
N ASP A 7 0.82 -14.94 2.53
CA ASP A 7 0.79 -14.42 1.15
C ASP A 7 -0.35 -13.42 0.89
N SER A 8 -1.44 -13.47 1.66
CA SER A 8 -2.60 -12.58 1.50
C SER A 8 -2.79 -11.57 2.63
N VAL A 9 -1.98 -11.65 3.70
CA VAL A 9 -1.98 -10.71 4.83
C VAL A 9 -0.59 -10.10 4.94
N VAL A 10 -0.41 -9.01 4.19
CA VAL A 10 0.88 -8.33 3.99
C VAL A 10 1.00 -7.05 4.81
N ALA A 11 2.23 -6.65 5.13
CA ALA A 11 2.55 -5.41 5.83
C ALA A 11 3.42 -4.51 4.94
N LEU A 12 2.93 -3.30 4.63
CA LEU A 12 3.65 -2.32 3.82
C LEU A 12 4.25 -1.22 4.69
N LYS A 13 5.52 -0.86 4.45
CA LYS A 13 6.24 0.17 5.20
C LYS A 13 6.42 1.43 4.38
N ILE A 14 6.01 2.57 4.93
CA ILE A 14 6.27 3.89 4.34
C ILE A 14 7.41 4.54 5.10
N HIS A 15 8.58 4.65 4.46
CA HIS A 15 9.71 5.41 4.99
C HIS A 15 9.44 6.91 4.84
N GLY A 16 9.53 7.66 5.94
CA GLY A 16 9.18 9.09 5.97
C GLY A 16 7.68 9.37 6.05
N GLY A 17 6.84 8.33 6.16
CA GLY A 17 5.41 8.47 6.41
C GLY A 17 5.11 8.65 7.90
N ALA A 18 4.18 9.55 8.22
CA ALA A 18 3.58 9.64 9.54
C ALA A 18 2.38 8.67 9.65
N HIS A 19 1.32 9.03 10.39
CA HIS A 19 0.25 8.12 10.82
C HIS A 19 -0.38 7.24 9.72
N HIS A 20 -0.81 7.82 8.59
CA HIS A 20 -1.45 7.08 7.47
C HIS A 20 -1.33 7.89 6.16
N LEU A 21 -0.09 8.23 5.77
CA LEU A 21 0.17 9.14 4.64
C LEU A 21 -0.37 8.61 3.31
N ASP A 22 -0.32 7.30 3.11
CA ASP A 22 -0.90 6.55 2.00
C ASP A 22 -2.36 6.91 1.71
N LEU A 23 -3.17 7.13 2.75
CA LEU A 23 -4.59 7.47 2.61
C LEU A 23 -4.88 8.92 2.20
N ARG A 24 -3.86 9.80 2.21
CA ARG A 24 -4.02 11.20 1.79
C ARG A 24 -3.97 11.32 0.25
N SER A 25 -4.50 12.43 -0.27
CA SER A 25 -4.34 12.77 -1.68
C SER A 25 -2.85 12.91 -2.06
N PRO A 26 -2.48 12.61 -3.33
CA PRO A 26 -1.11 12.77 -3.79
C PRO A 26 -0.61 14.21 -3.66
N ASP A 27 0.66 14.36 -3.29
CA ASP A 27 1.35 15.63 -3.19
C ASP A 27 2.73 15.54 -3.89
N PRO A 28 3.19 16.58 -4.62
CA PRO A 28 4.53 16.58 -5.23
C PRO A 28 5.69 16.37 -4.24
N ALA A 29 5.51 16.71 -2.96
CA ALA A 29 6.48 16.51 -1.88
C ALA A 29 6.40 15.12 -1.24
N ASP A 30 5.53 14.22 -1.73
CA ASP A 30 5.42 12.86 -1.20
C ASP A 30 6.78 12.12 -1.29
N PRO A 31 7.23 11.48 -0.20
CA PRO A 31 8.44 10.66 -0.26
C PRO A 31 8.24 9.51 -1.27
N PRO A 32 9.29 9.09 -2.01
CA PRO A 32 9.17 8.00 -2.99
C PRO A 32 8.52 6.74 -2.41
N SER A 33 8.80 6.42 -1.14
CA SER A 33 8.26 5.25 -0.45
C SER A 33 6.72 5.23 -0.37
N VAL A 34 6.04 6.37 -0.16
CA VAL A 34 4.56 6.36 -0.13
C VAL A 34 3.97 6.13 -1.52
N ARG A 35 4.65 6.62 -2.57
CA ARG A 35 4.22 6.42 -3.96
C ARG A 35 4.31 4.95 -4.36
N GLU A 36 5.40 4.27 -3.97
CA GLU A 36 5.60 2.84 -4.19
C GLU A 36 4.60 1.98 -3.40
N VAL A 37 4.31 2.36 -2.15
CA VAL A 37 3.30 1.69 -1.31
C VAL A 37 1.91 1.82 -1.91
N ARG A 38 1.47 3.04 -2.27
CA ARG A 38 0.15 3.28 -2.91
C ARG A 38 -0.01 2.48 -4.20
N GLU A 39 1.06 2.39 -5.01
CA GLU A 39 1.03 1.59 -6.24
C GLU A 39 0.94 0.07 -5.94
N THR A 40 1.57 -0.40 -4.87
CA THR A 40 1.45 -1.80 -4.43
C THR A 40 0.05 -2.10 -3.89
N GLU A 41 -0.51 -1.21 -3.06
CA GLU A 41 -1.89 -1.30 -2.57
C GLU A 41 -2.88 -1.35 -3.74
N ARG A 42 -2.74 -0.45 -4.72
CA ARG A 42 -3.58 -0.41 -5.92
C ARG A 42 -3.58 -1.75 -6.65
N ARG A 43 -2.42 -2.37 -6.85
CA ARG A 43 -2.31 -3.69 -7.50
C ARG A 43 -2.98 -4.80 -6.69
N LEU A 44 -2.77 -4.82 -5.37
CA LEU A 44 -3.38 -5.82 -4.49
C LEU A 44 -4.91 -5.70 -4.46
N ILE A 45 -5.43 -4.47 -4.33
CA ILE A 45 -6.87 -4.20 -4.36
C ILE A 45 -7.49 -4.62 -5.71
N GLN A 46 -6.83 -4.28 -6.82
CA GLN A 46 -7.27 -4.72 -8.16
C GLN A 46 -7.29 -6.25 -8.29
N TYR A 47 -6.26 -6.93 -7.76
CA TYR A 47 -6.21 -8.38 -7.72
C TYR A 47 -7.37 -8.96 -6.90
N TRP A 48 -7.69 -8.39 -5.73
CA TRP A 48 -8.81 -8.83 -4.91
C TRP A 48 -10.16 -8.66 -5.61
N ILE A 49 -10.39 -7.52 -6.26
CA ILE A 49 -11.60 -7.28 -7.06
C ILE A 49 -11.73 -8.34 -8.15
N LYS A 50 -10.66 -8.60 -8.90
CA LYS A 50 -10.64 -9.63 -9.96
C LYS A 50 -10.92 -11.02 -9.40
N LYS A 51 -10.30 -11.38 -8.27
CA LYS A 51 -10.46 -12.70 -7.64
C LYS A 51 -11.88 -12.90 -7.10
N ALA A 52 -12.53 -11.85 -6.59
CA ALA A 52 -13.89 -11.91 -6.07
C ALA A 52 -14.97 -11.88 -7.16
N SER A 53 -14.63 -11.39 -8.36
CA SER A 53 -15.55 -11.30 -9.51
C SER A 53 -15.48 -12.50 -10.46
N ASN A 54 -14.57 -13.44 -10.19
CA ASN A 54 -14.47 -14.75 -10.85
C ASN A 54 -15.22 -15.81 -10.03
#